data_AF-A0A7F5RDL8-F1
#
_entry.id   AF-A0A7F5RDL8-F1
#
_cell.length_a   1.000
_cell.length_b   1.000
_cell.length_c   1.000
_cell.angle_alpha   90.00
_cell.angle_beta   90.00
_cell.angle_gamma   90.00
#
_symmetry.space_group_name_H-M   'P 1'
#
loop_
_entity.id
_entity.type
_entity.pdbx_description
1 polymer ?
#
loop_
_entity_poly.entity_id
_entity_poly.type
_entity_poly.pdbx_seq_one_letter_code
_entity_poly.pdbx_strand_id
1 'polypeptide(L)'
;MSFLRLLGVCLLVSFTTSSDPEIEEEELRARTFMQIIDSRDATLSNKVTLASWAYASNLTEENLQYQLKVSAEAAKQIKEDWQEIIKYNWRVFDDGDLKRKFEKYSILGVSALPEEKYSKREKIISDMEAVYAKAKICDYKDQERCDLALEPEITRVFETSRDPEELKHAWVEWRKKTRIVRDLYKEYVDLSNEAARLNNFTDYTEMWLDDFESSDFRQQVQKLWEQLKPLYLQIHAYVRFQLRKKYGDIVSEKGPIPAHLLGNMWAQVWEHVEGFSQPFPGKVKLEATPEMVKQNYTPFKMFKLAEEFFVSLNLSAMPPLFWERSILEKPNDGRELVCHASAWDFYDGKDFRIKQCTQVNEGDLYTAHHEMGHIQYYLQYKHQPVIFRKGANSGFHEAVGDVMSLSVSTTKHLKKIGLLDSDFTEDPEVSINNLYKVGLDKIAFLPFGYLMDLWRWDVFSGKITPDEYNCKWWELREKYQGVEPPTNRSEEDFDPAAKYHIVANVPYIRYFVSFIIQFQFHRALCEKADQYDPNDPTKKLHECDIYQSAAAGNALANMLQMGSSKPWPEAMKELTGQPNMDAGALLEYFDPLLKWLKAENKKNGAFIGWESSNKKCSSKKSQQEELKDDEEKI
;
A
#
# COMPACT_ATOMS: atom_id res chain seq x y z
N MET A 1 30.66 82.77 21.52
CA MET A 1 31.14 81.68 22.39
C MET A 1 30.28 80.45 22.11
N SER A 2 30.95 79.43 21.59
CA SER A 2 30.65 77.98 21.50
C SER A 2 29.21 77.44 21.56
N PHE A 3 28.76 76.89 20.43
CA PHE A 3 28.48 75.45 20.22
C PHE A 3 28.24 74.54 21.45
N LEU A 4 27.06 73.91 21.55
CA LEU A 4 26.85 72.48 21.24
C LEU A 4 25.36 72.09 21.41
N ARG A 5 24.73 71.61 20.34
CA ARG A 5 23.47 70.82 20.38
C ARG A 5 23.87 69.34 20.49
N LEU A 6 23.44 68.64 21.54
CA LEU A 6 23.49 67.18 21.57
C LEU A 6 22.20 66.63 20.94
N LEU A 7 22.33 66.05 19.75
CA LEU A 7 21.40 65.06 19.24
C LEU A 7 21.76 63.71 19.87
N GLY A 8 20.83 63.11 20.60
CA GLY A 8 20.92 61.71 21.00
C GLY A 8 20.64 60.81 19.81
N VAL A 9 21.65 60.08 19.35
CA VAL A 9 21.52 59.00 18.36
C VAL A 9 21.11 57.74 19.13
N CYS A 10 19.86 57.29 18.96
CA CYS A 10 19.46 55.93 19.31
C CYS A 10 20.13 54.96 18.33
N LEU A 11 21.20 54.29 18.76
CA LEU A 11 21.76 53.13 18.09
C LEU A 11 20.78 51.96 18.24
N LEU A 12 20.05 51.67 17.16
CA LEU A 12 19.44 50.35 16.94
C LEU A 12 20.59 49.36 16.74
N VAL A 13 20.91 48.60 17.80
CA VAL A 13 21.79 47.43 17.70
C VAL A 13 20.97 46.32 17.04
N SER A 14 21.08 46.20 15.73
CA SER A 14 20.69 44.99 15.02
C SER A 14 21.63 43.88 15.48
N PHE A 15 21.14 42.96 16.32
CA PHE A 15 21.82 41.69 16.56
C PHE A 15 21.74 40.86 15.27
N THR A 16 22.66 41.07 14.35
CA THR A 16 22.95 40.08 13.31
C THR A 16 23.70 38.95 14.00
N THR A 17 23.06 37.79 14.16
CA THR A 17 23.76 36.55 14.48
C THR A 17 24.76 36.29 13.37
N SER A 18 26.04 36.58 13.61
CA SER A 18 27.13 36.18 12.71
C SER A 18 27.14 34.66 12.65
N SER A 19 26.87 34.07 11.50
CA SER A 19 27.18 32.66 11.23
C SER A 19 28.68 32.42 11.44
N ASP A 20 29.04 31.21 11.89
CA ASP A 20 30.44 30.81 12.01
C ASP A 20 31.04 30.71 10.59
N PRO A 21 32.09 31.49 10.25
CA PRO A 21 32.67 31.48 8.91
C PRO A 21 33.17 30.10 8.46
N GLU A 22 33.57 29.23 9.38
CA GLU A 22 34.01 27.86 9.04
C GLU A 22 32.82 26.99 8.61
N ILE A 23 31.67 27.14 9.28
CA ILE A 23 30.43 26.44 8.93
C ILE A 23 29.93 26.94 7.57
N GLU A 24 29.97 28.26 7.31
CA GLU A 24 29.54 28.84 6.04
C GLU A 24 30.38 28.33 4.85
N GLU A 25 31.70 28.21 5.02
CA GLU A 25 32.59 27.63 4.00
C GLU A 25 32.33 26.13 3.78
N GLU A 26 32.08 25.36 4.84
CA GLU A 26 31.73 23.94 4.73
C GLU A 26 30.37 23.76 4.04
N GLU A 27 29.36 24.55 4.38
CA GLU A 27 28.06 24.55 3.72
C GLU A 27 28.16 24.88 2.24
N LEU A 28 28.98 25.85 1.84
CA LEU A 28 29.18 26.19 0.44
C LEU A 28 29.73 24.99 -0.35
N ARG A 29 30.75 24.31 0.20
CA ARG A 29 31.30 23.08 -0.40
C ARG A 29 30.27 21.95 -0.44
N ALA A 30 29.50 21.80 0.63
CA ALA A 30 28.45 20.82 0.75
C ALA A 30 27.32 21.04 -0.29
N ARG A 31 26.93 22.29 -0.56
CA ARG A 31 25.94 22.63 -1.60
C ARG A 31 26.43 22.24 -2.99
N THR A 32 27.67 22.58 -3.33
CA THR A 32 28.26 22.19 -4.62
C THR A 32 28.31 20.66 -4.76
N PHE A 33 28.70 19.95 -3.70
CA PHE A 33 28.71 18.50 -3.70
C PHE A 33 27.31 17.89 -3.86
N MET A 34 26.31 18.43 -3.18
CA MET A 34 24.91 17.99 -3.31
C MET A 34 24.34 18.19 -4.72
N GLN A 35 24.74 19.23 -5.45
CA GLN A 35 24.36 19.40 -6.86
C GLN A 35 24.96 18.31 -7.77
N ILE A 36 26.19 17.88 -7.47
CA ILE A 36 26.87 16.82 -8.21
C ILE A 36 26.18 15.48 -7.96
N ILE A 37 25.90 15.14 -6.68
CA ILE A 37 25.19 13.91 -6.33
C ILE A 37 23.80 13.91 -6.95
N ASP A 38 23.04 15.00 -6.85
CA ASP A 38 21.66 15.06 -7.38
C ASP A 38 21.58 14.71 -8.88
N SER A 39 22.51 15.26 -9.68
CA SER A 39 22.61 14.96 -11.11
C SER A 39 23.04 13.50 -11.38
N ARG A 40 23.96 12.98 -10.57
CA ARG A 40 24.44 11.60 -10.68
C ARG A 40 23.35 10.61 -10.30
N ASP A 41 22.64 10.85 -9.21
CA ASP A 41 21.54 10.05 -8.73
C ASP A 41 20.39 10.01 -9.73
N ALA A 42 20.08 11.13 -10.40
CA ALA A 42 19.09 11.14 -11.46
C ALA A 42 19.49 10.17 -12.59
N THR A 43 20.76 10.21 -12.99
CA THR A 43 21.31 9.35 -14.05
C THR A 43 21.32 7.87 -13.64
N LEU A 44 21.78 7.57 -12.42
CA LEU A 44 21.84 6.21 -11.88
C LEU A 44 20.43 5.64 -11.70
N SER A 45 19.54 6.39 -11.07
CA SER A 45 18.15 5.98 -10.80
C SER A 45 17.40 5.74 -12.09
N ASN A 46 17.59 6.59 -13.12
CA ASN A 46 17.03 6.35 -14.45
C ASN A 46 17.53 5.03 -15.05
N LYS A 47 18.84 4.77 -15.02
CA LYS A 47 19.45 3.54 -15.57
C LYS A 47 18.92 2.28 -14.85
N VAL A 48 18.87 2.31 -13.51
CA VAL A 48 18.35 1.21 -12.69
C VAL A 48 16.85 0.98 -12.95
N THR A 49 16.07 2.05 -13.04
CA THR A 49 14.63 1.97 -13.29
C THR A 49 14.33 1.42 -14.68
N LEU A 50 15.10 1.82 -15.71
CA LEU A 50 14.99 1.26 -17.06
C LEU A 50 15.27 -0.25 -17.10
N ALA A 51 16.31 -0.71 -16.40
CA ALA A 51 16.64 -2.13 -16.34
C ALA A 51 15.56 -2.93 -15.58
N SER A 52 15.07 -2.39 -14.46
CA SER A 52 13.99 -2.99 -13.67
C SER A 52 12.68 -3.05 -14.43
N TRP A 53 12.31 -2.00 -15.17
CA TRP A 53 11.16 -1.98 -16.06
C TRP A 53 11.27 -3.05 -17.14
N ALA A 54 12.44 -3.20 -17.77
CA ALA A 54 12.66 -4.19 -18.82
C ALA A 54 12.43 -5.62 -18.31
N TYR A 55 12.91 -5.94 -17.11
CA TYR A 55 12.64 -7.23 -16.47
C TYR A 55 11.17 -7.39 -16.07
N ALA A 56 10.59 -6.43 -15.36
CA ALA A 56 9.21 -6.52 -14.87
C ALA A 56 8.17 -6.62 -16.01
N SER A 57 8.49 -6.07 -17.18
CA SER A 57 7.66 -6.12 -18.39
C SER A 57 7.98 -7.29 -19.32
N ASN A 58 9.07 -8.02 -19.08
CA ASN A 58 9.48 -9.21 -19.85
C ASN A 58 10.48 -10.05 -19.04
N LEU A 59 9.98 -11.09 -18.37
CA LEU A 59 10.71 -11.91 -17.39
C LEU A 59 11.63 -12.94 -18.07
N THR A 60 12.76 -12.46 -18.59
CA THR A 60 13.82 -13.29 -19.18
C THR A 60 15.08 -13.31 -18.30
N GLU A 61 15.88 -14.36 -18.44
CA GLU A 61 17.19 -14.44 -17.77
C GLU A 61 18.13 -13.31 -18.21
N GLU A 62 18.10 -12.94 -19.48
CA GLU A 62 18.90 -11.82 -20.02
C GLU A 62 18.54 -10.50 -19.34
N ASN A 63 17.25 -10.17 -19.22
CA ASN A 63 16.80 -8.96 -18.55
C ASN A 63 17.14 -8.98 -17.06
N LEU A 64 17.02 -10.14 -16.40
CA LEU A 64 17.42 -10.30 -15.00
C LEU A 64 18.91 -10.01 -14.80
N GLN A 65 19.77 -10.64 -15.60
CA GLN A 65 21.22 -10.43 -15.50
C GLN A 65 21.60 -8.97 -15.77
N TYR A 66 20.92 -8.32 -16.72
CA TYR A 66 21.11 -6.89 -16.98
C TYR A 66 20.68 -6.03 -15.77
N GLN A 67 19.51 -6.29 -15.19
CA GLN A 67 19.03 -5.58 -14.00
C GLN A 67 19.98 -5.75 -12.81
N LEU A 68 20.41 -6.97 -12.51
CA LEU A 68 21.33 -7.26 -11.40
C LEU A 68 22.67 -6.54 -11.59
N LYS A 69 23.24 -6.59 -12.80
CA LYS A 69 24.49 -5.90 -13.13
C LYS A 69 24.36 -4.39 -12.92
N VAL A 70 23.33 -3.77 -13.49
CA VAL A 70 23.11 -2.31 -13.38
C VAL A 70 22.87 -1.90 -11.92
N SER A 71 22.14 -2.70 -11.16
CA SER A 71 21.87 -2.44 -9.74
C SER A 71 23.13 -2.53 -8.88
N ALA A 72 24.02 -3.51 -9.15
CA ALA A 72 25.30 -3.62 -8.47
C ALA A 72 26.24 -2.45 -8.78
N GLU A 73 26.31 -2.03 -10.06
CA GLU A 73 27.07 -0.84 -10.47
C GLU A 73 26.59 0.43 -9.76
N ALA A 74 25.26 0.61 -9.66
CA ALA A 74 24.67 1.74 -8.96
C ALA A 74 24.93 1.70 -7.45
N ALA A 75 24.78 0.53 -6.81
CA ALA A 75 25.06 0.36 -5.39
C ALA A 75 26.52 0.70 -5.04
N LYS A 76 27.47 0.34 -5.92
CA LYS A 76 28.87 0.72 -5.78
C LYS A 76 29.05 2.25 -5.82
N GLN A 77 28.45 2.92 -6.80
CA GLN A 77 28.56 4.38 -6.91
C GLN A 77 27.92 5.10 -5.72
N ILE A 78 26.75 4.65 -5.25
CA ILE A 78 26.08 5.18 -4.06
C ILE A 78 27.01 5.05 -2.83
N LYS A 79 27.75 3.95 -2.72
CA LYS A 79 28.71 3.73 -1.64
C LYS A 79 29.92 4.67 -1.71
N GLU A 80 30.44 4.95 -2.90
CA GLU A 80 31.50 5.94 -3.11
C GLU A 80 31.02 7.35 -2.72
N ASP A 81 29.80 7.71 -3.10
CA ASP A 81 29.22 9.02 -2.78
C ASP A 81 29.02 9.16 -1.27
N TRP A 82 28.53 8.12 -0.61
CA TRP A 82 28.38 8.08 0.84
C TRP A 82 29.71 8.27 1.59
N GLN A 83 30.83 7.73 1.09
CA GLN A 83 32.14 7.90 1.71
C GLN A 83 32.58 9.37 1.75
N GLU A 84 32.14 10.18 0.80
CA GLU A 84 32.34 11.63 0.84
C GLU A 84 31.33 12.32 1.77
N ILE A 85 30.06 11.89 1.75
CA ILE A 85 28.99 12.46 2.60
C ILE A 85 29.37 12.42 4.09
N ILE A 86 29.92 11.30 4.57
CA ILE A 86 30.26 11.14 5.99
C ILE A 86 31.46 11.98 6.46
N LYS A 87 32.19 12.64 5.54
CA LYS A 87 33.29 13.54 5.88
C LYS A 87 32.80 14.91 6.35
N TYR A 88 31.58 15.29 6.00
CA TYR A 88 30.98 16.57 6.36
C TYR A 88 30.39 16.53 7.76
N ASN A 89 30.60 17.58 8.56
CA ASN A 89 29.93 17.74 9.85
C ASN A 89 28.53 18.34 9.69
N TRP A 90 27.69 17.73 8.85
CA TRP A 90 26.42 18.30 8.42
C TRP A 90 25.39 18.56 9.54
N ARG A 91 25.59 17.97 10.73
CA ARG A 91 24.70 18.17 11.89
C ARG A 91 24.75 19.60 12.43
N VAL A 92 25.88 20.30 12.24
CA VAL A 92 26.05 21.70 12.67
C VAL A 92 25.62 22.73 11.62
N PHE A 93 25.23 22.30 10.41
CA PHE A 93 24.75 23.21 9.36
C PHE A 93 23.53 24.03 9.83
N ASP A 94 23.46 25.28 9.42
CA ASP A 94 22.33 26.19 9.66
C ASP A 94 21.23 25.98 8.61
N ASP A 95 21.58 25.57 7.39
CA ASP A 95 20.61 25.25 6.35
C ASP A 95 19.92 23.91 6.61
N GLY A 96 18.63 23.99 6.98
CA GLY A 96 17.80 22.83 7.26
C GLY A 96 17.56 21.89 6.07
N ASP A 97 17.46 22.43 4.85
CA ASP A 97 17.26 21.61 3.65
C ASP A 97 18.55 20.87 3.28
N LEU A 98 19.71 21.54 3.43
CA LEU A 98 21.02 20.92 3.26
C LEU A 98 21.22 19.82 4.30
N LYS A 99 20.96 20.12 5.58
CA LYS A 99 21.02 19.15 6.68
C LYS A 99 20.17 17.90 6.40
N ARG A 100 18.93 18.09 5.93
CA ARG A 100 18.02 16.98 5.60
C ARG A 100 18.51 16.14 4.41
N LYS A 101 19.11 16.77 3.38
CA LYS A 101 19.73 16.02 2.27
C LYS A 101 20.83 15.12 2.80
N PHE A 102 21.76 15.68 3.59
CA PHE A 102 22.86 14.91 4.19
C PHE A 102 22.36 13.82 5.14
N GLU A 103 21.33 14.08 5.94
CA GLU A 103 20.69 13.08 6.79
C GLU A 103 20.19 11.89 5.96
N LYS A 104 19.38 12.13 4.93
CA LYS A 104 18.85 11.05 4.08
C LYS A 104 19.96 10.31 3.33
N TYR A 105 20.95 11.03 2.83
CA TYR A 105 22.11 10.44 2.15
C TYR A 105 23.07 9.71 3.07
N SER A 106 23.03 9.97 4.39
CA SER A 106 23.88 9.27 5.36
C SER A 106 23.47 7.82 5.60
N ILE A 107 22.27 7.44 5.15
CA ILE A 107 21.74 6.08 5.22
C ILE A 107 21.95 5.41 3.85
N LEU A 108 22.89 4.47 3.78
CA LEU A 108 23.20 3.68 2.58
C LEU A 108 22.08 2.71 2.19
N GLY A 109 21.30 2.27 3.17
CA GLY A 109 20.35 1.17 3.01
C GLY A 109 21.08 -0.11 2.60
N VAL A 110 20.48 -0.87 1.68
CA VAL A 110 21.00 -2.19 1.27
C VAL A 110 22.35 -2.12 0.54
N SER A 111 22.69 -0.97 -0.05
CA SER A 111 24.00 -0.72 -0.68
C SER A 111 25.18 -0.76 0.31
N ALA A 112 24.91 -0.80 1.62
CA ALA A 112 25.94 -1.00 2.64
C ALA A 112 26.60 -2.39 2.54
N LEU A 113 25.86 -3.40 2.05
CA LEU A 113 26.36 -4.77 1.89
C LEU A 113 27.61 -4.81 0.98
N PRO A 114 28.50 -5.81 1.17
CA PRO A 114 29.48 -6.17 0.15
C PRO A 114 28.81 -6.53 -1.17
N GLU A 115 29.46 -6.25 -2.31
CA GLU A 115 28.90 -6.41 -3.66
C GLU A 115 28.35 -7.83 -3.92
N GLU A 116 29.07 -8.87 -3.48
CA GLU A 116 28.63 -10.27 -3.59
C GLU A 116 27.33 -10.53 -2.81
N LYS A 117 27.25 -10.03 -1.57
CA LYS A 117 26.07 -10.17 -0.70
C LYS A 117 24.89 -9.34 -1.21
N TYR A 118 25.13 -8.13 -1.71
CA TYR A 118 24.13 -7.30 -2.36
C TYR A 118 23.52 -8.04 -3.56
N SER A 119 24.37 -8.50 -4.48
CA SER A 119 23.93 -9.21 -5.69
C SER A 119 23.18 -10.50 -5.35
N LYS A 120 23.65 -11.23 -4.34
CA LYS A 120 22.95 -12.42 -3.82
C LYS A 120 21.57 -12.08 -3.28
N ARG A 121 21.45 -11.01 -2.48
CA ARG A 121 20.17 -10.55 -1.92
C ARG A 121 19.18 -10.19 -3.03
N GLU A 122 19.59 -9.40 -4.00
CA GLU A 122 18.73 -9.00 -5.13
C GLU A 122 18.30 -10.22 -5.95
N LYS A 123 19.24 -11.14 -6.23
CA LYS A 123 18.92 -12.40 -6.93
C LYS A 123 17.88 -13.23 -6.15
N ILE A 124 18.02 -13.34 -4.82
CA ILE A 124 17.06 -14.07 -3.99
C ILE A 124 15.65 -13.46 -4.12
N ILE A 125 15.53 -12.12 -4.06
CA ILE A 125 14.24 -11.44 -4.25
C ILE A 125 13.66 -11.74 -5.63
N SER A 126 14.46 -11.60 -6.70
CA SER A 126 14.02 -11.93 -8.06
C SER A 126 13.63 -13.39 -8.24
N ASP A 127 14.34 -14.33 -7.61
CA ASP A 127 14.00 -15.76 -7.64
C ASP A 127 12.64 -16.00 -6.96
N MET A 128 12.38 -15.35 -5.81
CA MET A 128 11.09 -15.46 -5.12
C MET A 128 9.94 -14.84 -5.93
N GLU A 129 10.15 -13.67 -6.54
CA GLU A 129 9.19 -13.05 -7.46
C GLU A 129 8.90 -13.93 -8.68
N ALA A 130 9.95 -14.52 -9.27
CA ALA A 130 9.80 -15.39 -10.44
C ALA A 130 9.00 -16.66 -10.11
N VAL A 131 9.19 -17.25 -8.92
CA VAL A 131 8.36 -18.37 -8.45
C VAL A 131 6.90 -17.96 -8.36
N TYR A 132 6.62 -16.79 -7.80
CA TYR A 132 5.25 -16.28 -7.68
C TYR A 132 4.62 -16.01 -9.05
N ALA A 133 5.32 -15.29 -9.93
CA ALA A 133 4.81 -14.89 -11.24
C ALA A 133 4.57 -16.08 -12.18
N LYS A 134 5.41 -17.12 -12.11
CA LYS A 134 5.35 -18.29 -13.00
C LYS A 134 4.51 -19.45 -12.43
N ALA A 135 4.02 -19.33 -11.19
CA ALA A 135 3.26 -20.40 -10.55
C ALA A 135 1.95 -20.69 -11.30
N LYS A 136 1.72 -21.97 -11.58
CA LYS A 136 0.48 -22.49 -12.17
C LYS A 136 -0.04 -23.68 -11.36
N ILE A 137 -1.35 -23.82 -11.29
CA ILE A 137 -2.03 -24.95 -10.62
C ILE A 137 -2.86 -25.75 -11.63
N CYS A 138 -3.26 -26.96 -11.23
CA CYS A 138 -4.22 -27.76 -12.00
C CYS A 138 -5.65 -27.42 -11.64
N ASP A 139 -6.52 -27.39 -12.64
CA ASP A 139 -7.95 -27.10 -12.48
C ASP A 139 -8.61 -28.14 -11.56
N TYR A 140 -9.57 -27.69 -10.75
CA TYR A 140 -10.27 -28.56 -9.80
C TYR A 140 -11.08 -29.66 -10.50
N LYS A 141 -11.75 -29.31 -11.61
CA LYS A 141 -12.67 -30.17 -12.36
C LYS A 141 -11.94 -30.98 -13.43
N ASP A 142 -10.86 -30.43 -13.99
CA ASP A 142 -10.00 -31.09 -14.98
C ASP A 142 -8.52 -31.11 -14.54
N GLN A 143 -8.12 -32.21 -13.89
CA GLN A 143 -6.77 -32.34 -13.33
C GLN A 143 -5.67 -32.47 -14.41
N GLU A 144 -6.01 -32.67 -15.69
CA GLU A 144 -5.04 -32.66 -16.79
C GLU A 144 -4.68 -31.24 -17.21
N ARG A 145 -5.57 -30.26 -16.93
CA ARG A 145 -5.35 -28.85 -17.22
C ARG A 145 -4.56 -28.16 -16.12
N CYS A 146 -3.25 -28.03 -16.31
CA CYS A 146 -2.31 -27.46 -15.33
C CYS A 146 -1.71 -26.10 -15.72
N ASP A 147 -2.50 -25.25 -16.38
CA ASP A 147 -2.06 -23.96 -16.92
C ASP A 147 -2.68 -22.74 -16.22
N LEU A 148 -3.44 -22.93 -15.14
CA LEU A 148 -4.12 -21.84 -14.42
C LEU A 148 -3.10 -20.99 -13.65
N ALA A 149 -2.90 -19.74 -14.08
CA ALA A 149 -2.09 -18.75 -13.39
C ALA A 149 -2.92 -17.99 -12.35
N LEU A 150 -2.25 -17.21 -11.49
CA LEU A 150 -2.96 -16.34 -10.55
C LEU A 150 -3.90 -15.38 -11.28
N GLU A 151 -3.37 -14.69 -12.29
CA GLU A 151 -4.09 -13.69 -13.07
C GLU A 151 -4.26 -14.09 -14.55
N PRO A 152 -5.51 -14.25 -15.05
CA PRO A 152 -6.78 -14.03 -14.34
C PRO A 152 -7.42 -15.30 -13.75
N GLU A 153 -6.91 -16.51 -14.05
CA GLU A 153 -7.70 -17.74 -13.86
C GLU A 153 -8.05 -18.02 -12.40
N ILE A 154 -7.05 -18.06 -11.51
CA ILE A 154 -7.28 -18.36 -10.09
C ILE A 154 -8.03 -17.21 -9.41
N THR A 155 -7.68 -15.96 -9.70
CA THR A 155 -8.39 -14.78 -9.17
C THR A 155 -9.87 -14.88 -9.52
N ARG A 156 -10.22 -15.17 -10.78
CA ARG A 156 -11.62 -15.36 -11.20
C ARG A 156 -12.34 -16.50 -10.47
N VAL A 157 -11.66 -17.58 -10.12
CA VAL A 157 -12.24 -18.65 -9.29
C VAL A 157 -12.70 -18.10 -7.94
N PHE A 158 -11.87 -17.30 -7.26
CA PHE A 158 -12.26 -16.68 -5.98
C PHE A 158 -13.36 -15.64 -6.12
N GLU A 159 -13.34 -14.84 -7.19
CA GLU A 159 -14.36 -13.82 -7.45
C GLU A 159 -15.75 -14.44 -7.70
N THR A 160 -15.80 -15.55 -8.45
CA THR A 160 -17.06 -16.06 -9.03
C THR A 160 -17.53 -17.39 -8.46
N SER A 161 -16.63 -18.30 -8.07
CA SER A 161 -17.03 -19.60 -7.53
C SER A 161 -17.69 -19.46 -6.17
N ARG A 162 -18.71 -20.27 -5.95
CA ARG A 162 -19.37 -20.41 -4.65
C ARG A 162 -19.37 -21.88 -4.21
N ASP A 163 -18.49 -22.71 -4.77
CA ASP A 163 -18.24 -24.08 -4.33
C ASP A 163 -17.09 -24.07 -3.30
N PRO A 164 -17.34 -24.40 -2.02
CA PRO A 164 -16.31 -24.41 -0.99
C PRO A 164 -15.11 -25.31 -1.31
N GLU A 165 -15.31 -26.45 -1.96
CA GLU A 165 -14.22 -27.39 -2.24
C GLU A 165 -13.35 -26.93 -3.43
N GLU A 166 -13.95 -26.30 -4.45
CA GLU A 166 -13.20 -25.64 -5.54
C GLU A 166 -12.33 -24.49 -4.99
N LEU A 167 -12.92 -23.63 -4.13
CA LEU A 167 -12.21 -22.53 -3.48
C LEU A 167 -11.07 -23.05 -2.60
N LYS A 168 -11.30 -24.13 -1.86
CA LYS A 168 -10.31 -24.78 -0.99
C LYS A 168 -9.18 -25.40 -1.81
N HIS A 169 -9.49 -26.07 -2.92
CA HIS A 169 -8.48 -26.62 -3.84
C HIS A 169 -7.56 -25.53 -4.35
N ALA A 170 -8.13 -24.46 -4.95
CA ALA A 170 -7.35 -23.34 -5.46
C ALA A 170 -6.48 -22.68 -4.36
N TRP A 171 -7.05 -22.51 -3.16
CA TRP A 171 -6.36 -21.93 -2.01
C TRP A 171 -5.13 -22.76 -1.60
N VAL A 172 -5.28 -24.08 -1.51
CA VAL A 172 -4.25 -25.03 -1.07
C VAL A 172 -3.17 -25.18 -2.13
N GLU A 173 -3.55 -25.40 -3.40
CA GLU A 173 -2.58 -25.59 -4.47
C GLU A 173 -1.72 -24.35 -4.73
N TRP A 174 -2.29 -23.15 -4.64
CA TRP A 174 -1.53 -21.91 -4.73
C TRP A 174 -0.43 -21.81 -3.66
N ARG A 175 -0.77 -22.13 -2.41
CA ARG A 175 0.18 -22.14 -1.28
C ARG A 175 1.23 -23.23 -1.41
N LYS A 176 0.89 -24.40 -1.97
CA LYS A 176 1.87 -25.46 -2.28
C LYS A 176 2.89 -25.04 -3.33
N LYS A 177 2.50 -24.24 -4.34
CA LYS A 177 3.42 -23.75 -5.37
C LYS A 177 4.33 -22.65 -4.85
N THR A 178 3.83 -21.76 -4.00
CA THR A 178 4.59 -20.62 -3.48
C THR A 178 5.47 -20.93 -2.28
N ARG A 179 5.13 -21.94 -1.45
CA ARG A 179 5.92 -22.30 -0.24
C ARG A 179 7.38 -22.67 -0.51
N ILE A 180 7.73 -23.03 -1.75
CA ILE A 180 9.08 -23.50 -2.12
C ILE A 180 10.17 -22.46 -1.87
N VAL A 181 9.80 -21.18 -1.69
CA VAL A 181 10.72 -20.08 -1.40
C VAL A 181 11.12 -19.98 0.07
N ARG A 182 10.66 -20.88 0.95
CA ARG A 182 10.89 -20.78 2.41
C ARG A 182 12.37 -20.63 2.76
N ASP A 183 13.28 -21.37 2.12
CA ASP A 183 14.71 -21.28 2.41
C ASP A 183 15.36 -20.02 1.83
N LEU A 184 14.92 -19.59 0.63
CA LEU A 184 15.30 -18.30 0.05
C LEU A 184 14.92 -17.14 0.98
N TYR A 185 13.73 -17.21 1.58
CA TYR A 185 13.23 -16.18 2.49
C TYR A 185 14.08 -16.07 3.76
N LYS A 186 14.56 -17.18 4.32
CA LYS A 186 15.47 -17.17 5.49
C LYS A 186 16.75 -16.41 5.18
N GLU A 187 17.37 -16.74 4.05
CA GLU A 187 18.61 -16.08 3.64
C GLU A 187 18.41 -14.60 3.31
N TYR A 188 17.27 -14.24 2.70
CA TYR A 188 16.87 -12.85 2.50
C TYR A 188 16.76 -12.07 3.83
N VAL A 189 16.17 -12.67 4.87
CA VAL A 189 16.07 -12.05 6.21
C VAL A 189 17.46 -11.80 6.80
N ASP A 190 18.36 -12.78 6.71
CA ASP A 190 19.73 -12.66 7.24
C ASP A 190 20.50 -11.53 6.55
N LEU A 191 20.48 -11.48 5.21
CA LEU A 191 21.15 -10.43 4.42
C LEU A 191 20.54 -9.05 4.67
N SER A 192 19.22 -8.97 4.83
CA SER A 192 18.52 -7.70 5.11
C SER A 192 18.85 -7.18 6.52
N ASN A 193 18.92 -8.06 7.51
CA ASN A 193 19.36 -7.71 8.87
C ASN A 193 20.85 -7.36 8.95
N GLU A 194 21.70 -7.98 8.13
CA GLU A 194 23.10 -7.54 7.99
C GLU A 194 23.16 -6.12 7.42
N ALA A 195 22.42 -5.83 6.36
CA ALA A 195 22.35 -4.48 5.79
C ALA A 195 21.89 -3.43 6.81
N ALA A 196 20.85 -3.73 7.59
CA ALA A 196 20.35 -2.85 8.64
C ALA A 196 21.41 -2.53 9.69
N ARG A 197 22.13 -3.56 10.17
CA ARG A 197 23.22 -3.39 11.15
C ARG A 197 24.38 -2.57 10.61
N LEU A 198 24.71 -2.72 9.33
CA LEU A 198 25.72 -1.87 8.66
C LEU A 198 25.30 -0.39 8.56
N ASN A 199 24.00 -0.10 8.67
CA ASN A 199 23.45 1.26 8.74
C ASN A 199 23.16 1.73 10.19
N ASN A 200 23.66 1.01 11.20
CA ASN A 200 23.42 1.28 12.63
C ASN A 200 21.96 1.14 13.10
N PHE A 201 21.12 0.42 12.36
CA PHE A 201 19.81 -0.02 12.84
C PHE A 201 19.95 -1.36 13.57
N THR A 202 19.08 -1.60 14.56
CA THR A 202 19.05 -2.86 15.31
C THR A 202 18.77 -4.06 14.40
N ASP A 203 17.81 -3.91 13.50
CA ASP A 203 17.36 -4.90 12.54
C ASP A 203 16.65 -4.22 11.37
N TYR A 204 16.26 -5.01 10.36
CA TYR A 204 15.64 -4.49 9.13
C TYR A 204 14.28 -3.82 9.36
N THR A 205 13.60 -4.11 10.48
CA THR A 205 12.39 -3.39 10.87
C THR A 205 12.66 -1.93 11.12
N GLU A 206 13.66 -1.62 11.96
CA GLU A 206 13.95 -0.22 12.32
C GLU A 206 14.34 0.59 11.08
N MET A 207 15.05 -0.04 10.14
CA MET A 207 15.39 0.60 8.87
C MET A 207 14.16 0.86 7.98
N TRP A 208 13.13 0.02 8.03
CA TRP A 208 11.86 0.30 7.37
C TRP A 208 11.04 1.38 8.06
N LEU A 209 11.05 1.40 9.40
CA LEU A 209 10.29 2.37 10.17
C LEU A 209 10.87 3.79 10.11
N ASP A 210 12.14 3.93 9.73
CA ASP A 210 12.79 5.22 9.47
C ASP A 210 12.03 6.09 8.45
N ASP A 211 11.36 5.47 7.47
CA ASP A 211 10.50 6.16 6.49
C ASP A 211 9.36 6.98 7.11
N PHE A 212 8.95 6.63 8.33
CA PHE A 212 7.89 7.33 9.07
C PHE A 212 8.43 8.41 10.02
N GLU A 213 9.75 8.61 10.12
CA GLU A 213 10.39 9.69 10.88
C GLU A 213 9.79 9.88 12.30
N SER A 214 9.40 8.77 12.95
CA SER A 214 8.65 8.76 14.20
C SER A 214 9.09 7.60 15.11
N SER A 215 9.58 7.96 16.30
CA SER A 215 10.07 6.99 17.30
C SER A 215 8.98 6.12 17.93
N ASP A 216 7.72 6.56 17.88
CA ASP A 216 6.56 5.89 18.48
C ASP A 216 5.57 5.36 17.42
N PHE A 217 6.01 5.23 16.17
CA PHE A 217 5.15 4.85 15.04
C PHE A 217 4.40 3.52 15.28
N ARG A 218 5.06 2.50 15.85
CA ARG A 218 4.40 1.21 16.16
C ARG A 218 3.22 1.39 17.12
N GLN A 219 3.38 2.25 18.14
CA GLN A 219 2.33 2.56 19.10
C GLN A 219 1.20 3.38 18.45
N GLN A 220 1.53 4.31 17.54
CA GLN A 220 0.53 5.06 16.78
C GLN A 220 -0.34 4.12 15.92
N VAL A 221 0.28 3.21 15.17
CA VAL A 221 -0.43 2.20 14.35
C VAL A 221 -1.30 1.29 15.23
N GLN A 222 -0.79 0.83 16.37
CA GLN A 222 -1.59 0.04 17.31
C GLN A 222 -2.82 0.81 17.82
N LYS A 223 -2.64 2.08 18.19
CA LYS A 223 -3.73 2.95 18.65
C LYS A 223 -4.79 3.15 17.56
N LEU A 224 -4.36 3.37 16.32
CA LEU A 224 -5.27 3.47 15.17
C LEU A 224 -6.06 2.18 14.95
N TRP A 225 -5.41 1.02 15.04
CA TRP A 225 -6.10 -0.26 14.95
C TRP A 225 -7.16 -0.43 16.05
N GLU A 226 -6.83 -0.12 17.31
CA GLU A 226 -7.80 -0.24 18.41
C GLU A 226 -9.00 0.72 18.27
N GLN A 227 -8.83 1.90 17.65
CA GLN A 227 -9.94 2.79 17.32
C GLN A 227 -10.87 2.19 16.25
N LEU A 228 -10.31 1.49 15.26
CA LEU A 228 -11.03 0.93 14.11
C LEU A 228 -11.66 -0.43 14.41
N LYS A 229 -11.07 -1.19 15.33
CA LYS A 229 -11.48 -2.56 15.70
C LYS A 229 -12.98 -2.71 15.99
N PRO A 230 -13.67 -1.80 16.71
CA PRO A 230 -15.11 -1.93 16.94
C PRO A 230 -15.95 -1.92 15.66
N LEU A 231 -15.57 -1.12 14.65
CA LEU A 231 -16.25 -1.12 13.35
C LEU A 231 -15.96 -2.42 12.59
N TYR A 232 -14.70 -2.84 12.55
CA TYR A 232 -14.29 -4.10 11.94
C TYR A 232 -15.05 -5.31 12.51
N LEU A 233 -15.16 -5.42 13.83
CA LEU A 233 -15.86 -6.52 14.50
C LEU A 233 -17.34 -6.62 14.10
N GLN A 234 -18.00 -5.49 13.80
CA GLN A 234 -19.38 -5.48 13.33
C GLN A 234 -19.51 -5.98 11.89
N ILE A 235 -18.58 -5.60 11.01
CA ILE A 235 -18.53 -6.10 9.62
C ILE A 235 -18.21 -7.60 9.62
N HIS A 236 -17.19 -8.03 10.38
CA HIS A 236 -16.82 -9.45 10.51
C HIS A 236 -18.00 -10.31 10.95
N ALA A 237 -18.69 -9.91 12.02
CA ALA A 237 -19.84 -10.65 12.54
C ALA A 237 -20.97 -10.77 11.50
N TYR A 238 -21.28 -9.66 10.82
CA TYR A 238 -22.33 -9.64 9.80
C TYR A 238 -21.95 -10.54 8.60
N VAL A 239 -20.71 -10.43 8.10
CA VAL A 239 -20.21 -11.26 6.99
C VAL A 239 -20.19 -12.73 7.38
N ARG A 240 -19.73 -13.08 8.59
CA ARG A 240 -19.78 -14.47 9.09
C ARG A 240 -21.20 -15.00 9.15
N PHE A 241 -22.15 -14.20 9.64
CA PHE A 241 -23.56 -14.57 9.67
C PHE A 241 -24.11 -14.85 8.25
N GLN A 242 -23.83 -13.98 7.27
CA GLN A 242 -24.27 -14.18 5.89
C GLN A 242 -23.59 -15.39 5.22
N LEU A 243 -22.29 -15.59 5.47
CA LEU A 243 -21.56 -16.77 5.00
C LEU A 243 -22.15 -18.05 5.60
N ARG A 244 -22.47 -18.07 6.88
CA ARG A 244 -23.14 -19.21 7.54
C ARG A 244 -24.52 -19.47 6.97
N LYS A 245 -25.31 -18.44 6.70
CA LYS A 245 -26.61 -18.58 6.02
C LYS A 245 -26.48 -19.23 4.63
N LYS A 246 -25.37 -18.96 3.93
CA LYS A 246 -25.10 -19.50 2.60
C LYS A 246 -24.49 -20.91 2.61
N TYR A 247 -23.53 -21.16 3.49
CA TYR A 247 -22.67 -22.35 3.48
C TYR A 247 -22.94 -23.34 4.63
N GLY A 248 -23.84 -23.00 5.56
CA GLY A 248 -24.17 -23.83 6.71
C GLY A 248 -22.98 -23.98 7.67
N ASP A 249 -22.80 -25.20 8.19
CA ASP A 249 -21.87 -25.52 9.28
C ASP A 249 -20.39 -25.50 8.90
N ILE A 250 -20.06 -25.34 7.61
CA ILE A 250 -18.69 -25.04 7.18
C ILE A 250 -18.20 -23.73 7.82
N VAL A 251 -19.13 -22.80 8.10
CA VAL A 251 -18.85 -21.53 8.78
C VAL A 251 -19.39 -21.61 10.20
N SER A 252 -18.47 -21.64 11.17
CA SER A 252 -18.81 -21.61 12.59
C SER A 252 -19.59 -20.35 12.93
N GLU A 253 -20.59 -20.47 13.80
CA GLU A 253 -21.36 -19.33 14.29
C GLU A 253 -20.50 -18.35 15.11
N LYS A 254 -19.52 -18.90 15.84
CA LYS A 254 -18.68 -18.15 16.79
C LYS A 254 -17.20 -18.21 16.49
N GLY A 255 -16.74 -19.08 15.60
CA GLY A 255 -15.31 -19.22 15.25
C GLY A 255 -14.84 -18.21 14.20
N PRO A 256 -13.55 -18.28 13.83
CA PRO A 256 -12.99 -17.51 12.71
C PRO A 256 -13.65 -17.88 11.37
N ILE A 257 -13.60 -16.97 10.40
CA ILE A 257 -14.14 -17.24 9.06
C ILE A 257 -13.11 -18.05 8.25
N PRO A 258 -13.49 -19.16 7.58
CA PRO A 258 -12.59 -19.86 6.67
C PRO A 258 -12.14 -18.96 5.52
N ALA A 259 -10.85 -18.64 5.44
CA ALA A 259 -10.30 -17.59 4.58
C ALA A 259 -10.65 -17.75 3.09
N HIS A 260 -10.71 -18.99 2.59
CA HIS A 260 -11.06 -19.30 1.20
C HIS A 260 -12.48 -18.89 0.77
N LEU A 261 -13.39 -18.59 1.70
CA LEU A 261 -14.78 -18.22 1.39
C LEU A 261 -15.00 -16.71 1.24
N LEU A 262 -13.96 -15.91 1.44
CA LEU A 262 -14.04 -14.44 1.45
C LEU A 262 -13.81 -13.80 0.07
N GLY A 263 -13.91 -14.60 -1.00
CA GLY A 263 -13.89 -14.10 -2.37
C GLY A 263 -12.52 -13.61 -2.85
N ASN A 264 -11.46 -13.82 -2.07
CA ASN A 264 -10.11 -13.36 -2.38
C ASN A 264 -9.08 -14.39 -1.88
N MET A 265 -8.01 -14.65 -2.66
CA MET A 265 -6.95 -15.64 -2.34
C MET A 265 -6.34 -15.48 -0.93
N TRP A 266 -6.27 -14.24 -0.44
CA TRP A 266 -5.68 -13.90 0.86
C TRP A 266 -6.72 -13.45 1.90
N ALA A 267 -7.99 -13.38 1.52
CA ALA A 267 -9.04 -12.72 2.30
C ALA A 267 -8.65 -11.29 2.72
N GLN A 268 -7.87 -10.57 1.90
CA GLN A 268 -7.45 -9.21 2.23
C GLN A 268 -8.58 -8.19 2.05
N VAL A 269 -9.43 -8.42 1.04
CA VAL A 269 -10.62 -7.63 0.71
C VAL A 269 -11.75 -8.61 0.44
N TRP A 270 -12.98 -8.22 0.76
CA TRP A 270 -14.13 -9.11 0.80
C TRP A 270 -15.23 -8.70 -0.18
N GLU A 271 -14.97 -7.80 -1.12
CA GLU A 271 -15.98 -7.27 -2.05
C GLU A 271 -16.75 -8.36 -2.81
N HIS A 272 -16.13 -9.48 -3.18
CA HIS A 272 -16.81 -10.53 -3.95
C HIS A 272 -17.81 -11.36 -3.12
N VAL A 273 -17.90 -11.15 -1.80
CA VAL A 273 -19.00 -11.70 -0.98
C VAL A 273 -20.24 -10.80 -0.99
N GLU A 274 -20.13 -9.55 -1.46
CA GLU A 274 -21.21 -8.56 -1.50
C GLU A 274 -22.47 -9.12 -2.16
N GLY A 275 -22.31 -9.80 -3.30
CA GLY A 275 -23.44 -10.27 -4.11
C GLY A 275 -24.45 -11.19 -3.40
N PHE A 276 -24.09 -11.85 -2.30
CA PHE A 276 -25.03 -12.63 -1.47
C PHE A 276 -25.15 -12.14 -0.02
N SER A 277 -24.33 -11.18 0.40
CA SER A 277 -24.32 -10.64 1.77
C SER A 277 -24.89 -9.22 1.86
N GLN A 278 -25.31 -8.65 0.73
CA GLN A 278 -25.87 -7.31 0.64
C GLN A 278 -26.98 -7.06 1.70
N PRO A 279 -26.89 -5.96 2.47
CA PRO A 279 -27.91 -5.54 3.44
C PRO A 279 -29.34 -5.55 2.89
N PHE A 280 -29.52 -4.96 1.70
CA PHE A 280 -30.83 -4.81 1.05
C PHE A 280 -30.75 -5.35 -0.39
N PRO A 281 -30.89 -6.66 -0.62
CA PRO A 281 -30.66 -7.31 -1.93
C PRO A 281 -31.73 -6.98 -3.00
N GLY A 282 -32.86 -6.38 -2.60
CA GLY A 282 -33.92 -5.94 -3.53
C GLY A 282 -33.70 -4.53 -4.11
N LYS A 283 -32.64 -3.84 -3.69
CA LYS A 283 -32.29 -2.50 -4.18
C LYS A 283 -31.37 -2.58 -5.39
N VAL A 284 -31.40 -1.53 -6.20
CA VAL A 284 -30.52 -1.42 -7.37
C VAL A 284 -29.06 -1.42 -6.91
N LYS A 285 -28.23 -2.20 -7.58
CA LYS A 285 -26.79 -2.25 -7.32
C LYS A 285 -26.09 -1.11 -8.04
N LEU A 286 -25.17 -0.44 -7.34
CA LEU A 286 -24.23 0.48 -7.98
C LEU A 286 -23.10 -0.34 -8.61
N GLU A 287 -23.21 -0.56 -9.91
CA GLU A 287 -22.22 -1.28 -10.72
C GLU A 287 -21.94 -0.49 -12.01
N ALA A 288 -20.70 -0.05 -12.19
CA ALA A 288 -20.31 0.69 -13.39
C ALA A 288 -20.00 -0.24 -14.58
N THR A 289 -19.56 -1.47 -14.29
CA THR A 289 -19.10 -2.45 -15.29
C THR A 289 -20.08 -2.71 -16.43
N PRO A 290 -21.39 -2.97 -16.22
CA PRO A 290 -22.31 -3.25 -17.31
C PRO A 290 -22.42 -2.07 -18.30
N GLU A 291 -22.44 -0.85 -17.77
CA GLU A 291 -22.54 0.36 -18.60
C GLU A 291 -21.22 0.66 -19.32
N MET A 292 -20.07 0.41 -18.67
CA MET A 292 -18.75 0.48 -19.33
C MET A 292 -18.67 -0.45 -20.54
N VAL A 293 -19.11 -1.71 -20.39
CA VAL A 293 -19.13 -2.70 -21.48
C VAL A 293 -20.10 -2.24 -22.59
N LYS A 294 -21.30 -1.81 -22.23
CA LYS A 294 -22.30 -1.30 -23.19
C LYS A 294 -21.80 -0.08 -23.97
N GLN A 295 -21.01 0.78 -23.33
CA GLN A 295 -20.39 1.96 -23.95
C GLN A 295 -19.04 1.67 -24.63
N ASN A 296 -18.68 0.39 -24.82
CA ASN A 296 -17.44 -0.06 -25.44
C ASN A 296 -16.19 0.59 -24.82
N TYR A 297 -16.10 0.59 -23.49
CA TYR A 297 -14.88 1.01 -22.81
C TYR A 297 -13.70 0.11 -23.19
N THR A 298 -12.54 0.74 -23.29
CA THR A 298 -11.24 0.08 -23.43
C THR A 298 -10.35 0.53 -22.26
N PRO A 299 -9.29 -0.22 -21.92
CA PRO A 299 -8.29 0.23 -20.97
C PRO A 299 -7.78 1.64 -21.27
N PHE A 300 -7.44 1.95 -22.53
CA PHE A 300 -7.05 3.31 -22.90
C PHE A 300 -8.12 4.37 -22.54
N LYS A 301 -9.41 4.09 -22.78
CA LYS A 301 -10.50 5.00 -22.41
C LYS A 301 -10.65 5.15 -20.89
N MET A 302 -10.43 4.08 -20.12
CA MET A 302 -10.43 4.13 -18.64
C MET A 302 -9.34 5.06 -18.13
N PHE A 303 -8.12 4.96 -18.68
CA PHE A 303 -7.02 5.86 -18.32
C PHE A 303 -7.28 7.30 -18.81
N LYS A 304 -7.94 7.51 -19.94
CA LYS A 304 -8.33 8.87 -20.38
C LYS A 304 -9.36 9.51 -19.47
N LEU A 305 -10.35 8.74 -19.01
CA LEU A 305 -11.33 9.19 -18.03
C LEU A 305 -10.67 9.57 -16.71
N ALA A 306 -9.73 8.75 -16.23
CA ALA A 306 -9.01 9.07 -15.01
C ALA A 306 -8.04 10.26 -15.18
N GLU A 307 -7.40 10.46 -16.34
CA GLU A 307 -6.66 11.71 -16.64
C GLU A 307 -7.58 12.94 -16.57
N GLU A 308 -8.78 12.86 -17.13
CA GLU A 308 -9.78 13.94 -17.09
C GLU A 308 -10.13 14.32 -15.65
N PHE A 309 -10.28 13.33 -14.75
CA PHE A 309 -10.52 13.57 -13.34
C PHE A 309 -9.45 14.50 -12.75
N PHE A 310 -8.17 14.16 -12.91
CA PHE A 310 -7.08 14.97 -12.37
C PHE A 310 -6.98 16.35 -13.03
N VAL A 311 -7.15 16.43 -14.35
CA VAL A 311 -7.15 17.72 -15.08
C VAL A 311 -8.29 18.63 -14.57
N SER A 312 -9.45 18.07 -14.25
CA SER A 312 -10.59 18.83 -13.69
C SER A 312 -10.26 19.49 -12.35
N LEU A 313 -9.31 18.92 -11.60
CA LEU A 313 -8.81 19.46 -10.33
C LEU A 313 -7.72 20.52 -10.53
N ASN A 314 -7.46 20.96 -11.75
CA ASN A 314 -6.33 21.85 -12.08
C ASN A 314 -4.95 21.19 -11.80
N LEU A 315 -4.88 19.85 -11.92
CA LEU A 315 -3.62 19.11 -11.86
C LEU A 315 -3.07 18.86 -13.28
N SER A 316 -1.86 18.28 -13.35
CA SER A 316 -1.16 18.10 -14.63
C SER A 316 -1.85 17.05 -15.51
N ALA A 317 -1.93 17.28 -16.83
CA ALA A 317 -2.25 16.19 -17.77
C ALA A 317 -1.08 15.19 -17.83
N MET A 318 -1.36 13.96 -18.28
CA MET A 318 -0.30 12.95 -18.44
C MET A 318 0.61 13.31 -19.62
N PRO A 319 1.94 13.23 -19.47
CA PRO A 319 2.87 13.60 -20.52
C PRO A 319 2.80 12.63 -21.72
N PRO A 320 3.20 13.03 -22.95
CA PRO A 320 3.13 12.15 -24.12
C PRO A 320 3.84 10.80 -23.95
N LEU A 321 5.01 10.77 -23.28
CA LEU A 321 5.77 9.55 -23.04
C LEU A 321 5.00 8.53 -22.17
N PHE A 322 4.12 8.99 -21.28
CA PHE A 322 3.28 8.11 -20.48
C PHE A 322 2.39 7.25 -21.39
N TRP A 323 1.73 7.86 -22.37
CA TRP A 323 0.85 7.16 -23.31
C TRP A 323 1.62 6.28 -24.29
N GLU A 324 2.82 6.69 -24.69
CA GLU A 324 3.67 5.93 -25.61
C GLU A 324 4.28 4.67 -24.98
N ARG A 325 4.64 4.73 -23.70
CA ARG A 325 5.52 3.72 -23.07
C ARG A 325 4.87 2.90 -21.95
N SER A 326 3.69 3.27 -21.48
CA SER A 326 2.97 2.47 -20.47
C SER A 326 2.42 1.17 -21.05
N ILE A 327 2.32 0.15 -20.20
CA ILE A 327 1.65 -1.12 -20.52
C ILE A 327 0.32 -1.08 -19.79
N LEU A 328 -0.73 -0.65 -20.50
CA LEU A 328 -2.08 -0.50 -19.93
C LEU A 328 -2.97 -1.73 -20.19
N GLU A 329 -2.47 -2.72 -20.92
CA GLU A 329 -3.16 -3.97 -21.25
C GLU A 329 -2.14 -5.11 -21.22
N LYS A 330 -2.60 -6.34 -20.90
CA LYS A 330 -1.72 -7.52 -20.92
C LYS A 330 -1.28 -7.80 -22.37
N PRO A 331 0.03 -7.86 -22.67
CA PRO A 331 0.50 -8.23 -24.00
C PRO A 331 0.00 -9.62 -24.44
N ASN A 332 -0.31 -9.77 -25.72
CA ASN A 332 -0.80 -11.03 -26.32
C ASN A 332 0.29 -11.82 -27.07
N ASP A 333 1.55 -11.45 -26.91
CA ASP A 333 2.72 -12.05 -27.55
C ASP A 333 3.31 -13.25 -26.78
N GLY A 334 2.66 -13.66 -25.69
CA GLY A 334 3.04 -14.82 -24.88
C GLY A 334 4.22 -14.58 -23.93
N ARG A 335 4.71 -13.34 -23.80
CA ARG A 335 5.76 -13.04 -22.82
C ARG A 335 5.23 -13.14 -21.39
N GLU A 336 6.07 -13.61 -20.48
CA GLU A 336 5.79 -13.58 -19.05
C GLU A 336 6.15 -12.19 -18.48
N LEU A 337 5.28 -11.61 -17.68
CA LEU A 337 5.47 -10.31 -17.05
C LEU A 337 4.82 -10.26 -15.66
N VAL A 338 5.23 -9.30 -14.84
CA VAL A 338 4.55 -9.04 -13.56
C VAL A 338 3.26 -8.27 -13.85
N CYS A 339 2.10 -8.94 -13.75
CA CYS A 339 0.80 -8.29 -14.01
C CYS A 339 0.28 -7.39 -12.87
N HIS A 340 0.85 -7.49 -11.66
CA HIS A 340 0.48 -6.60 -10.56
C HIS A 340 0.67 -5.13 -10.97
N ALA A 341 -0.37 -4.31 -10.74
CA ALA A 341 -0.38 -2.91 -11.09
C ALA A 341 0.78 -2.16 -10.40
N SER A 342 1.35 -1.17 -11.09
CA SER A 342 2.47 -0.38 -10.58
C SER A 342 2.69 0.88 -11.42
N ALA A 343 3.06 1.98 -10.76
CA ALA A 343 3.43 3.24 -11.36
C ALA A 343 4.92 3.56 -11.13
N TRP A 344 5.60 4.10 -12.15
CA TRP A 344 7.06 4.23 -12.22
C TRP A 344 7.49 5.66 -12.56
N ASP A 345 8.36 6.25 -11.73
CA ASP A 345 9.14 7.45 -12.03
C ASP A 345 10.52 7.04 -12.55
N PHE A 346 10.91 7.52 -13.74
CA PHE A 346 12.21 7.23 -14.34
C PHE A 346 13.27 8.29 -13.98
N TYR A 347 12.97 9.22 -13.06
CA TYR A 347 13.88 10.20 -12.46
C TYR A 347 14.51 11.22 -13.43
N ASP A 348 14.14 11.22 -14.71
CA ASP A 348 14.59 12.17 -15.72
C ASP A 348 13.68 13.42 -15.85
N GLY A 349 12.59 13.46 -15.06
CA GLY A 349 11.59 14.53 -15.05
C GLY A 349 10.68 14.55 -16.28
N LYS A 350 10.70 13.49 -17.12
CA LYS A 350 9.99 13.42 -18.41
C LYS A 350 9.21 12.12 -18.57
N ASP A 351 9.80 10.99 -18.17
CA ASP A 351 9.26 9.65 -18.40
C ASP A 351 8.64 9.08 -17.12
N PHE A 352 7.35 8.80 -17.21
CA PHE A 352 6.53 8.25 -16.13
C PHE A 352 5.61 7.21 -16.74
N ARG A 353 5.46 6.03 -16.13
CA ARG A 353 4.73 4.92 -16.76
C ARG A 353 3.88 4.14 -15.77
N ILE A 354 2.83 3.52 -16.28
CA ILE A 354 2.06 2.49 -15.56
C ILE A 354 2.24 1.15 -16.25
N LYS A 355 2.31 0.09 -15.46
CA LYS A 355 2.19 -1.30 -15.90
C LYS A 355 1.01 -1.95 -15.17
N GLN A 356 -0.11 -2.13 -15.87
CA GLN A 356 -1.34 -2.75 -15.37
C GLN A 356 -1.96 -3.66 -16.44
N CYS A 357 -2.28 -4.90 -16.08
CA CYS A 357 -2.96 -5.85 -16.96
C CYS A 357 -4.49 -5.61 -17.00
N THR A 358 -4.90 -4.39 -17.35
CA THR A 358 -6.27 -3.87 -17.19
C THR A 358 -7.32 -4.67 -17.95
N GLN A 359 -8.42 -4.96 -17.27
CA GLN A 359 -9.68 -5.49 -17.77
C GLN A 359 -10.77 -4.41 -17.68
N VAL A 360 -11.80 -4.52 -18.53
CA VAL A 360 -12.91 -3.56 -18.54
C VAL A 360 -13.92 -3.90 -17.44
N ASN A 361 -13.65 -3.40 -16.23
CA ASN A 361 -14.55 -3.47 -15.07
C ASN A 361 -14.31 -2.28 -14.12
N GLU A 362 -15.22 -2.07 -13.18
CA GLU A 362 -15.16 -0.95 -12.23
C GLU A 362 -13.97 -1.03 -11.25
N GLY A 363 -13.56 -2.24 -10.84
CA GLY A 363 -12.41 -2.44 -9.96
C GLY A 363 -11.12 -1.94 -10.62
N ASP A 364 -10.88 -2.32 -11.87
CA ASP A 364 -9.73 -1.86 -12.65
C ASP A 364 -9.84 -0.39 -13.05
N LEU A 365 -11.05 0.19 -13.11
CA LEU A 365 -11.23 1.64 -13.26
C LEU A 365 -10.76 2.38 -12.00
N TYR A 366 -11.06 1.87 -10.82
CA TYR A 366 -10.57 2.43 -9.56
C TYR A 366 -9.05 2.24 -9.43
N THR A 367 -8.52 1.08 -9.83
CA THR A 367 -7.06 0.86 -9.92
C THR A 367 -6.39 1.85 -10.87
N ALA A 368 -7.00 2.16 -12.03
CA ALA A 368 -6.45 3.15 -12.95
C ALA A 368 -6.37 4.57 -12.32
N HIS A 369 -7.35 4.95 -11.49
CA HIS A 369 -7.28 6.21 -10.73
C HIS A 369 -6.21 6.16 -9.64
N HIS A 370 -6.09 5.03 -8.93
CA HIS A 370 -5.06 4.81 -7.92
C HIS A 370 -3.64 4.99 -8.52
N GLU A 371 -3.35 4.27 -9.59
CA GLU A 371 -2.04 4.30 -10.23
C GLU A 371 -1.74 5.66 -10.86
N MET A 372 -2.73 6.36 -11.43
CA MET A 372 -2.52 7.73 -11.90
C MET A 372 -2.38 8.75 -10.76
N GLY A 373 -2.88 8.47 -9.56
CA GLY A 373 -2.56 9.27 -8.37
C GLY A 373 -1.07 9.20 -8.03
N HIS A 374 -0.44 8.03 -8.18
CA HIS A 374 1.02 7.93 -8.08
C HIS A 374 1.73 8.75 -9.16
N ILE A 375 1.28 8.67 -10.42
CA ILE A 375 1.86 9.48 -11.51
C ILE A 375 1.71 10.98 -11.23
N GLN A 376 0.57 11.43 -10.71
CA GLN A 376 0.41 12.82 -10.29
C GLN A 376 1.41 13.21 -9.21
N TYR A 377 1.62 12.35 -8.21
CA TYR A 377 2.61 12.64 -7.18
C TYR A 377 4.01 12.80 -7.80
N TYR A 378 4.43 11.89 -8.69
CA TYR A 378 5.68 11.99 -9.46
C TYR A 378 5.78 13.32 -10.20
N LEU A 379 4.71 13.71 -10.91
CA LEU A 379 4.67 14.95 -11.69
C LEU A 379 4.79 16.20 -10.82
N GLN A 380 4.24 16.19 -9.60
CA GLN A 380 4.27 17.34 -8.69
C GLN A 380 5.65 17.55 -8.07
N TYR A 381 6.34 16.50 -7.64
CA TYR A 381 7.67 16.63 -7.03
C TYR A 381 8.84 16.46 -7.99
N LYS A 382 8.63 16.27 -9.31
CA LYS A 382 9.72 16.08 -10.28
C LYS A 382 10.77 17.20 -10.32
N HIS A 383 10.46 18.37 -9.77
CA HIS A 383 11.39 19.51 -9.68
C HIS A 383 12.23 19.51 -8.40
N GLN A 384 11.90 18.64 -7.43
CA GLN A 384 12.71 18.43 -6.24
C GLN A 384 14.02 17.71 -6.59
N PRO A 385 15.05 17.87 -5.75
CA PRO A 385 16.22 16.98 -5.76
C PRO A 385 15.79 15.51 -5.68
N VAL A 386 16.52 14.61 -6.33
CA VAL A 386 16.19 13.18 -6.48
C VAL A 386 15.94 12.53 -5.12
N ILE A 387 16.75 12.83 -4.11
CA ILE A 387 16.57 12.31 -2.75
C ILE A 387 15.22 12.67 -2.10
N PHE A 388 14.58 13.74 -2.58
CA PHE A 388 13.27 14.20 -2.15
C PHE A 388 12.11 13.76 -3.05
N ARG A 389 12.38 13.15 -4.21
CA ARG A 389 11.37 12.63 -5.16
C ARG A 389 10.76 11.31 -4.69
N LYS A 390 10.05 11.40 -3.58
CA LYS A 390 9.24 10.33 -2.98
C LYS A 390 8.16 10.97 -2.12
N GLY A 391 7.15 10.20 -1.72
CA GLY A 391 6.11 10.67 -0.82
C GLY A 391 6.66 11.11 0.53
N ALA A 392 5.91 11.94 1.26
CA ALA A 392 6.34 12.43 2.57
C ALA A 392 6.67 11.29 3.55
N ASN A 393 5.91 10.19 3.45
CA ASN A 393 6.29 8.83 3.80
C ASN A 393 5.61 7.87 2.81
N SER A 394 5.87 6.56 2.91
CA SER A 394 5.30 5.55 2.02
C SER A 394 3.77 5.45 2.05
N GLY A 395 3.12 5.75 3.18
CA GLY A 395 1.66 5.77 3.29
C GLY A 395 0.99 6.91 2.51
N PHE A 396 1.67 8.06 2.37
CA PHE A 396 1.16 9.19 1.58
C PHE A 396 1.02 8.83 0.10
N HIS A 397 1.99 8.09 -0.44
CA HIS A 397 1.99 7.74 -1.87
C HIS A 397 0.74 6.92 -2.24
N GLU A 398 0.44 5.93 -1.40
CA GLU A 398 -0.72 5.05 -1.50
C GLU A 398 -2.04 5.80 -1.26
N ALA A 399 -2.07 6.74 -0.29
CA ALA A 399 -3.29 7.49 0.04
C ALA A 399 -3.73 8.44 -1.07
N VAL A 400 -2.77 9.02 -1.79
CA VAL A 400 -3.05 9.93 -2.92
C VAL A 400 -3.67 9.18 -4.10
N GLY A 401 -3.29 7.92 -4.31
CA GLY A 401 -3.97 7.05 -5.28
C GLY A 401 -5.42 6.81 -4.88
N ASP A 402 -5.63 6.38 -3.64
CA ASP A 402 -6.94 5.94 -3.16
C ASP A 402 -7.96 7.06 -2.95
N VAL A 403 -7.53 8.27 -2.58
CA VAL A 403 -8.45 9.38 -2.29
C VAL A 403 -9.32 9.74 -3.51
N MET A 404 -8.81 9.53 -4.73
CA MET A 404 -9.55 9.79 -5.96
C MET A 404 -10.68 8.77 -6.15
N SER A 405 -10.37 7.50 -5.89
CA SER A 405 -11.32 6.40 -5.99
C SER A 405 -12.52 6.57 -5.04
N LEU A 406 -12.35 7.25 -3.90
CA LEU A 406 -13.45 7.60 -2.99
C LEU A 406 -14.47 8.56 -3.63
N SER A 407 -14.02 9.51 -4.47
CA SER A 407 -14.94 10.40 -5.22
C SER A 407 -15.54 9.71 -6.42
N VAL A 408 -14.73 8.94 -7.17
CA VAL A 408 -15.12 8.28 -8.42
C VAL A 408 -16.18 7.20 -8.20
N SER A 409 -16.15 6.53 -7.05
CA SER A 409 -17.12 5.49 -6.69
C SER A 409 -18.48 6.02 -6.23
N THR A 410 -18.64 7.34 -6.06
CA THR A 410 -19.93 7.91 -5.63
C THR A 410 -20.98 7.88 -6.74
N THR A 411 -22.25 7.71 -6.35
CA THR A 411 -23.41 7.87 -7.25
C THR A 411 -23.35 9.20 -8.01
N LYS A 412 -22.95 10.27 -7.32
CA LYS A 412 -22.85 11.61 -7.89
C LYS A 412 -21.87 11.67 -9.05
N HIS A 413 -20.69 11.09 -8.87
CA HIS A 413 -19.67 11.05 -9.90
C HIS A 413 -20.08 10.13 -11.06
N LEU A 414 -20.52 8.90 -10.77
CA LEU A 414 -20.90 7.91 -11.79
C LEU A 414 -22.00 8.42 -12.73
N LYS A 415 -22.97 9.18 -12.20
CA LYS A 415 -23.96 9.87 -13.03
C LYS A 415 -23.35 10.92 -13.94
N LYS A 416 -22.44 11.74 -13.39
CA LYS A 416 -21.80 12.85 -14.11
C LYS A 416 -20.98 12.36 -15.30
N ILE A 417 -20.35 11.19 -15.19
CA ILE A 417 -19.58 10.54 -16.26
C ILE A 417 -20.42 9.56 -17.11
N GLY A 418 -21.73 9.47 -16.85
CA GLY A 418 -22.66 8.64 -17.63
C GLY A 418 -22.50 7.13 -17.44
N LEU A 419 -21.87 6.68 -16.35
CA LEU A 419 -21.80 5.26 -15.97
C LEU A 419 -22.95 4.82 -15.04
N LEU A 420 -23.79 5.77 -14.64
CA LEU A 420 -25.04 5.52 -13.91
C LEU A 420 -26.16 6.38 -14.53
N ASP A 421 -27.38 5.85 -14.53
CA ASP A 421 -28.57 6.55 -15.03
C ASP A 421 -28.76 7.89 -14.30
N SER A 422 -29.03 8.97 -15.06
CA SER A 422 -29.27 10.30 -14.51
C SER A 422 -30.47 10.31 -13.56
N ASP A 423 -31.47 9.47 -13.83
CA ASP A 423 -32.73 9.40 -13.08
C ASP A 423 -32.61 8.52 -11.82
N PHE A 424 -31.49 7.82 -11.64
CA PHE A 424 -31.23 7.02 -10.45
C PHE A 424 -31.39 7.89 -9.19
N THR A 425 -32.12 7.45 -8.18
CA THR A 425 -32.20 8.18 -6.91
C THR A 425 -31.60 7.33 -5.82
N GLU A 426 -30.60 7.89 -5.13
CA GLU A 426 -29.99 7.21 -3.99
C GLU A 426 -30.90 7.34 -2.77
N ASP A 427 -31.48 6.22 -2.37
CA ASP A 427 -32.25 6.12 -1.13
C ASP A 427 -31.36 5.61 0.03
N PRO A 428 -31.79 5.75 1.30
CA PRO A 428 -30.96 5.36 2.44
C PRO A 428 -30.51 3.89 2.45
N GLU A 429 -31.30 2.96 1.90
CA GLU A 429 -30.93 1.54 1.82
C GLU A 429 -29.85 1.31 0.77
N VAL A 430 -29.92 2.02 -0.37
CA VAL A 430 -28.85 2.06 -1.37
C VAL A 430 -27.56 2.60 -0.76
N SER A 431 -27.62 3.71 0.00
CA SER A 431 -26.42 4.25 0.67
C SER A 431 -25.80 3.26 1.66
N ILE A 432 -26.61 2.50 2.42
CA ILE A 432 -26.08 1.44 3.30
C ILE A 432 -25.44 0.31 2.50
N ASN A 433 -26.03 -0.11 1.38
CA ASN A 433 -25.40 -1.10 0.49
C ASN A 433 -24.05 -0.60 -0.04
N ASN A 434 -23.97 0.68 -0.44
CA ASN A 434 -22.74 1.30 -0.94
C ASN A 434 -21.66 1.37 0.15
N LEU A 435 -22.00 1.88 1.33
CA LEU A 435 -21.09 1.91 2.46
C LEU A 435 -20.63 0.50 2.85
N TYR A 436 -21.52 -0.50 2.78
CA TYR A 436 -21.15 -1.89 3.02
C TYR A 436 -20.15 -2.41 1.96
N LYS A 437 -20.38 -2.14 0.67
CA LYS A 437 -19.44 -2.46 -0.42
C LYS A 437 -18.06 -1.84 -0.16
N VAL A 438 -18.00 -0.55 0.14
CA VAL A 438 -16.74 0.14 0.48
C VAL A 438 -16.14 -0.41 1.77
N GLY A 439 -16.96 -0.82 2.74
CA GLY A 439 -16.51 -1.43 3.99
C GLY A 439 -15.86 -2.80 3.80
N LEU A 440 -16.34 -3.60 2.84
CA LEU A 440 -15.76 -4.89 2.47
C LEU A 440 -14.40 -4.75 1.77
N ASP A 441 -14.14 -3.62 1.10
CA ASP A 441 -12.82 -3.29 0.55
C ASP A 441 -11.92 -2.66 1.63
N LYS A 442 -12.32 -1.49 2.16
CA LYS A 442 -11.47 -0.65 3.01
C LYS A 442 -11.36 -1.14 4.45
N ILE A 443 -12.47 -1.46 5.11
CA ILE A 443 -12.43 -1.84 6.53
C ILE A 443 -11.95 -3.27 6.74
N ALA A 444 -12.39 -4.19 5.89
CA ALA A 444 -11.96 -5.59 5.97
C ALA A 444 -10.45 -5.76 5.74
N PHE A 445 -9.84 -4.83 4.99
CA PHE A 445 -8.41 -4.80 4.70
C PHE A 445 -7.55 -4.36 5.88
N LEU A 446 -7.98 -3.42 6.71
CA LEU A 446 -7.17 -2.85 7.79
C LEU A 446 -6.44 -3.89 8.67
N PRO A 447 -7.08 -4.96 9.21
CA PRO A 447 -6.35 -5.98 9.97
C PRO A 447 -5.31 -6.72 9.12
N PHE A 448 -5.61 -7.00 7.85
CA PHE A 448 -4.68 -7.63 6.91
C PHE A 448 -3.46 -6.74 6.68
N GLY A 449 -3.69 -5.46 6.36
CA GLY A 449 -2.66 -4.45 6.17
C GLY A 449 -1.76 -4.28 7.38
N TYR A 450 -2.33 -4.37 8.58
CA TYR A 450 -1.60 -4.26 9.83
C TYR A 450 -0.76 -5.51 10.14
N LEU A 451 -1.38 -6.69 10.13
CA LEU A 451 -0.74 -7.93 10.60
C LEU A 451 0.42 -8.38 9.70
N MET A 452 0.40 -8.03 8.41
CA MET A 452 1.46 -8.42 7.48
C MET A 452 2.83 -7.90 7.92
N ASP A 453 2.89 -6.63 8.31
CA ASP A 453 4.13 -6.04 8.76
C ASP A 453 4.41 -6.33 10.23
N LEU A 454 3.41 -6.52 11.09
CA LEU A 454 3.67 -7.08 12.42
C LEU A 454 4.43 -8.42 12.33
N TRP A 455 4.00 -9.32 11.45
CA TRP A 455 4.69 -10.58 11.23
C TRP A 455 6.13 -10.38 10.74
N ARG A 456 6.32 -9.54 9.70
CA ARG A 456 7.67 -9.29 9.15
C ARG A 456 8.59 -8.59 10.14
N TRP A 457 8.08 -7.65 10.93
CA TRP A 457 8.83 -6.96 11.97
C TRP A 457 9.32 -7.93 13.05
N ASP A 458 8.45 -8.84 13.47
CA ASP A 458 8.82 -9.86 14.45
C ASP A 458 9.76 -10.93 13.85
N VAL A 459 9.70 -11.19 12.54
CA VAL A 459 10.70 -12.01 11.83
C VAL A 459 12.06 -11.31 11.75
N PHE A 460 12.12 -10.05 11.32
CA PHE A 460 13.38 -9.30 11.20
C PHE A 460 14.03 -9.07 12.57
N SER A 461 13.25 -8.76 13.61
CA SER A 461 13.77 -8.63 14.98
C SER A 461 14.13 -9.96 15.65
N GLY A 462 13.85 -11.10 14.99
CA GLY A 462 14.18 -12.43 15.50
C GLY A 462 13.25 -12.96 16.59
N LYS A 463 12.13 -12.29 16.88
CA LYS A 463 11.11 -12.77 17.82
C LYS A 463 10.32 -13.96 17.26
N ILE A 464 10.13 -14.00 15.93
CA ILE A 464 9.62 -15.16 15.22
C ILE A 464 10.79 -15.83 14.54
N THR A 465 11.12 -17.06 14.95
CA THR A 465 12.22 -17.83 14.37
C THR A 465 11.76 -18.62 13.14
N PRO A 466 12.70 -19.08 12.28
CA PRO A 466 12.36 -19.84 11.08
C PRO A 466 11.60 -21.15 11.29
N ASP A 467 11.55 -21.69 12.51
CA ASP A 467 10.74 -22.86 12.90
C ASP A 467 9.31 -22.50 13.34
N GLU A 468 8.96 -21.21 13.38
CA GLU A 468 7.64 -20.70 13.81
C GLU A 468 6.98 -19.77 12.78
N TYR A 469 7.62 -19.58 11.61
CA TYR A 469 7.16 -18.67 10.56
C TYR A 469 5.69 -18.85 10.20
N ASN A 470 5.25 -20.09 9.97
CA ASN A 470 3.93 -20.34 9.41
C ASN A 470 2.84 -20.29 10.49
N CYS A 471 3.10 -20.84 11.67
CA CYS A 471 2.12 -20.86 12.74
C CYS A 471 1.94 -19.48 13.39
N LYS A 472 3.02 -18.69 13.53
CA LYS A 472 2.89 -17.29 13.98
C LYS A 472 2.18 -16.40 12.96
N TRP A 473 2.32 -16.69 11.67
CA TRP A 473 1.48 -16.06 10.65
C TRP A 473 0.00 -16.34 10.94
N TRP A 474 -0.41 -17.61 11.08
CA TRP A 474 -1.81 -17.95 11.35
C TRP A 474 -2.34 -17.46 12.71
N GLU A 475 -1.50 -17.40 13.73
CA GLU A 475 -1.84 -16.78 15.03
C GLU A 475 -2.21 -15.30 14.87
N LEU A 476 -1.42 -14.54 14.10
CA LEU A 476 -1.72 -13.13 13.82
C LEU A 476 -2.97 -12.96 12.95
N ARG A 477 -3.16 -13.84 11.97
CA ARG A 477 -4.37 -13.89 11.11
C ARG A 477 -5.63 -14.10 11.92
N GLU A 478 -5.61 -15.03 12.86
CA GLU A 478 -6.72 -15.26 13.77
C GLU A 478 -6.91 -14.08 14.73
N LYS A 479 -5.84 -13.62 15.38
CA LYS A 479 -5.89 -12.58 16.41
C LYS A 479 -6.43 -11.23 15.89
N TYR A 480 -6.00 -10.80 14.71
CA TYR A 480 -6.34 -9.48 14.19
C TYR A 480 -7.48 -9.51 13.18
N GLN A 481 -7.55 -10.56 12.35
CA GLN A 481 -8.54 -10.66 11.28
C GLN A 481 -9.65 -11.70 11.55
N GLY A 482 -9.52 -12.56 12.55
CA GLY A 482 -10.57 -13.55 12.83
C GLY A 482 -10.86 -14.47 11.65
N VAL A 483 -9.80 -14.87 10.94
CA VAL A 483 -9.87 -15.83 9.83
C VAL A 483 -8.98 -17.03 10.09
N GLU A 484 -9.38 -18.19 9.56
CA GLU A 484 -8.65 -19.45 9.68
C GLU A 484 -8.40 -20.08 8.30
N PRO A 485 -7.36 -20.92 8.15
CA PRO A 485 -7.15 -21.67 6.91
C PRO A 485 -8.25 -22.73 6.69
N PRO A 486 -8.61 -23.09 5.45
CA PRO A 486 -9.60 -24.15 5.19
C PRO A 486 -9.18 -25.54 5.70
N THR A 487 -7.88 -25.76 5.88
CA THR A 487 -7.25 -27.02 6.31
C THR A 487 -6.23 -26.73 7.41
N ASN A 488 -5.92 -27.75 8.22
CA ASN A 488 -4.77 -27.70 9.13
C ASN A 488 -3.49 -27.39 8.35
N ARG A 489 -2.58 -26.66 9.01
CA ARG A 489 -1.29 -26.24 8.46
C ARG A 489 -0.15 -26.74 9.34
N SER A 490 1.08 -26.57 8.88
CA SER A 490 2.27 -26.93 9.64
C SER A 490 3.44 -26.00 9.31
N GLU A 491 4.57 -26.21 9.96
CA GLU A 491 5.83 -25.53 9.61
C GLU A 491 6.52 -26.08 8.35
N GLU A 492 5.98 -27.14 7.73
CA GLU A 492 6.37 -27.56 6.37
C GLU A 492 5.73 -26.70 5.27
N ASP A 493 4.68 -25.95 5.64
CA ASP A 493 4.07 -24.91 4.80
C ASP A 493 4.82 -23.58 4.96
N PHE A 494 4.58 -22.62 4.06
CA PHE A 494 5.06 -21.25 4.21
C PHE A 494 4.06 -20.30 3.54
N ASP A 495 2.91 -20.14 4.19
CA ASP A 495 1.77 -19.41 3.65
C ASP A 495 1.98 -17.89 3.47
N PRO A 496 2.88 -17.19 4.20
CA PRO A 496 3.21 -15.80 3.90
C PRO A 496 3.69 -15.58 2.46
N ALA A 497 4.45 -16.53 1.89
CA ALA A 497 4.95 -16.43 0.51
C ALA A 497 3.85 -16.46 -0.56
N ALA A 498 2.64 -16.86 -0.20
CA ALA A 498 1.52 -16.83 -1.12
C ALA A 498 1.08 -15.41 -1.47
N LYS A 499 1.59 -14.36 -0.79
CA LYS A 499 1.31 -12.94 -1.03
C LYS A 499 2.49 -12.24 -1.68
N TYR A 500 2.25 -11.56 -2.81
CA TYR A 500 3.25 -10.89 -3.63
C TYR A 500 4.21 -9.99 -2.82
N HIS A 501 3.70 -9.08 -1.98
CA HIS A 501 4.51 -8.12 -1.24
C HIS A 501 5.49 -8.75 -0.24
N ILE A 502 5.26 -9.99 0.20
CA ILE A 502 6.20 -10.74 1.05
C ILE A 502 7.40 -11.18 0.21
N VAL A 503 7.16 -11.79 -0.96
CA VAL A 503 8.22 -12.32 -1.84
C VAL A 503 8.95 -11.22 -2.62
N ALA A 504 8.29 -10.09 -2.87
CA ALA A 504 8.85 -8.93 -3.57
C ALA A 504 9.50 -7.90 -2.63
N ASN A 505 9.64 -8.19 -1.33
CA ASN A 505 10.26 -7.29 -0.35
C ASN A 505 9.62 -5.87 -0.32
N VAL A 506 8.29 -5.77 -0.44
CA VAL A 506 7.59 -4.47 -0.41
C VAL A 506 6.95 -4.25 0.97
N PRO A 507 7.38 -3.25 1.77
CA PRO A 507 6.75 -2.89 3.05
C PRO A 507 5.24 -2.70 2.92
N TYR A 508 4.43 -3.23 3.85
CA TYR A 508 2.97 -3.32 3.69
C TYR A 508 2.20 -2.35 4.59
N ILE A 509 2.84 -1.88 5.67
CA ILE A 509 2.25 -0.92 6.59
C ILE A 509 1.85 0.39 5.91
N ARG A 510 2.48 0.70 4.76
CA ARG A 510 2.09 1.80 3.86
C ARG A 510 0.59 1.76 3.51
N TYR A 511 0.03 0.57 3.28
CA TYR A 511 -1.38 0.42 2.91
C TYR A 511 -2.30 0.60 4.12
N PHE A 512 -1.88 0.14 5.31
CA PHE A 512 -2.62 0.40 6.55
C PHE A 512 -2.69 1.90 6.85
N VAL A 513 -1.56 2.60 6.77
CA VAL A 513 -1.49 4.05 6.94
C VAL A 513 -2.35 4.75 5.89
N SER A 514 -2.21 4.35 4.62
CA SER A 514 -2.99 4.88 3.50
C SER A 514 -4.49 4.81 3.73
N PHE A 515 -4.98 3.64 4.16
CA PHE A 515 -6.41 3.40 4.36
C PHE A 515 -6.99 4.23 5.49
N ILE A 516 -6.16 4.89 6.30
CA ILE A 516 -6.59 5.82 7.35
C ILE A 516 -6.46 7.26 6.84
N ILE A 517 -5.27 7.66 6.41
CA ILE A 517 -5.00 9.06 6.06
C ILE A 517 -5.72 9.47 4.77
N GLN A 518 -6.06 8.54 3.87
CA GLN A 518 -6.88 8.86 2.70
C GLN A 518 -8.24 9.46 3.07
N PHE A 519 -8.82 9.08 4.21
CA PHE A 519 -10.08 9.67 4.69
C PHE A 519 -9.86 11.05 5.32
N GLN A 520 -8.71 11.29 5.94
CA GLN A 520 -8.33 12.63 6.40
C GLN A 520 -8.11 13.57 5.19
N PHE A 521 -7.46 13.08 4.13
CA PHE A 521 -7.31 13.79 2.86
C PHE A 521 -8.67 14.04 2.19
N HIS A 522 -9.49 12.99 2.06
CA HIS A 522 -10.82 13.08 1.45
C HIS A 522 -11.66 14.14 2.16
N ARG A 523 -11.73 14.09 3.50
CA ARG A 523 -12.45 15.09 4.28
C ARG A 523 -11.96 16.51 4.01
N ALA A 524 -10.64 16.75 4.11
CA ALA A 524 -10.08 18.08 3.87
C ALA A 524 -10.33 18.59 2.43
N LEU A 525 -10.26 17.71 1.44
CA LEU A 525 -10.52 18.05 0.04
C LEU A 525 -12.01 18.32 -0.21
N CYS A 526 -12.90 17.55 0.42
CA CYS A 526 -14.35 17.75 0.35
C CYS A 526 -14.80 19.06 0.99
N GLU A 527 -14.20 19.46 2.12
CA GLU A 527 -14.41 20.79 2.73
C GLU A 527 -13.99 21.89 1.74
N LYS A 528 -12.82 21.76 1.12
CA LYS A 528 -12.31 22.73 0.13
C LYS A 528 -13.10 22.75 -1.18
N ALA A 529 -13.77 21.65 -1.52
CA ALA A 529 -14.67 21.54 -2.68
C ALA A 529 -16.11 21.99 -2.37
N ASP A 530 -16.39 22.45 -1.14
CA ASP A 530 -17.74 22.77 -0.66
C ASP A 530 -18.72 21.59 -0.83
N GLN A 531 -18.22 20.36 -0.72
CA GLN A 531 -18.99 19.10 -0.86
C GLN A 531 -19.33 18.44 0.47
N TYR A 532 -18.69 18.88 1.56
CA TYR A 532 -18.89 18.35 2.90
C TYR A 532 -18.83 19.48 3.92
N ASP A 533 -19.76 19.45 4.88
CA ASP A 533 -19.76 20.28 6.08
C ASP A 533 -20.31 19.43 7.24
N PRO A 534 -19.58 19.24 8.35
CA PRO A 534 -20.05 18.45 9.48
C PRO A 534 -21.36 18.95 10.10
N ASN A 535 -21.73 20.21 9.86
CA ASN A 535 -22.95 20.83 10.39
C ASN A 535 -24.11 20.82 9.38
N ASP A 536 -23.89 20.40 8.14
CA ASP A 536 -24.91 20.32 7.09
C ASP A 536 -25.25 18.85 6.77
N PRO A 537 -26.43 18.35 7.20
CA PRO A 537 -26.82 16.95 6.96
C PRO A 537 -27.03 16.61 5.47
N THR A 538 -27.07 17.62 4.59
CA THR A 538 -27.18 17.43 3.14
C THR A 538 -25.82 17.22 2.45
N LYS A 539 -24.71 17.51 3.14
CA LYS A 539 -23.35 17.39 2.62
C LYS A 539 -22.57 16.31 3.36
N LYS A 540 -22.86 15.05 3.05
CA LYS A 540 -22.26 13.89 3.72
C LYS A 540 -20.92 13.52 3.12
N LEU A 541 -19.97 13.12 3.97
CA LEU A 541 -18.61 12.79 3.54
C LEU A 541 -18.56 11.63 2.53
N HIS A 542 -19.44 10.62 2.70
CA HIS A 542 -19.52 9.46 1.81
C HIS A 542 -20.23 9.72 0.48
N GLU A 543 -20.82 10.90 0.30
CA GLU A 543 -21.46 11.33 -0.95
C GLU A 543 -20.63 12.41 -1.69
N CYS A 544 -19.48 12.80 -1.13
CA CYS A 544 -18.62 13.84 -1.69
C CYS A 544 -17.94 13.42 -3.00
N ASP A 545 -18.02 14.30 -4.00
CA ASP A 545 -17.28 14.20 -5.26
C ASP A 545 -16.46 15.49 -5.49
N ILE A 546 -15.13 15.39 -5.42
CA ILE A 546 -14.24 16.55 -5.59
C ILE A 546 -14.03 16.95 -7.07
N TYR A 547 -14.53 16.17 -8.03
CA TYR A 547 -14.35 16.43 -9.47
C TYR A 547 -14.77 17.86 -9.86
N GLN A 548 -13.92 18.53 -10.66
CA GLN A 548 -14.03 19.95 -11.06
C GLN A 548 -13.77 20.98 -9.93
N SER A 549 -13.23 20.57 -8.78
CA SER A 549 -12.80 21.51 -7.73
C SER A 549 -11.31 21.87 -7.87
N ALA A 550 -11.03 22.99 -8.55
CA ALA A 550 -9.67 23.55 -8.59
C ALA A 550 -9.15 23.93 -7.20
N ALA A 551 -10.03 24.31 -6.25
CA ALA A 551 -9.64 24.63 -4.88
C ALA A 551 -9.11 23.40 -4.14
N ALA A 552 -9.77 22.25 -4.27
CA ALA A 552 -9.30 20.99 -3.70
C ALA A 552 -8.00 20.53 -4.37
N GLY A 553 -7.91 20.58 -5.70
CA GLY A 553 -6.72 20.16 -6.41
C GLY A 553 -5.50 21.04 -6.15
N ASN A 554 -5.66 22.36 -6.03
CA ASN A 554 -4.55 23.25 -5.65
C ASN A 554 -4.01 22.93 -4.25
N ALA A 555 -4.90 22.65 -3.28
CA ALA A 555 -4.48 22.26 -1.94
C ALA A 555 -3.78 20.90 -1.92
N LEU A 556 -4.26 19.94 -2.72
CA LEU A 556 -3.57 18.68 -2.91
C LEU A 556 -2.17 18.91 -3.52
N ALA A 557 -2.08 19.67 -4.61
CA ALA A 557 -0.83 19.97 -5.30
C ALA A 557 0.22 20.58 -4.36
N ASN A 558 -0.16 21.51 -3.49
CA ASN A 558 0.75 22.10 -2.50
C ASN A 558 1.42 21.05 -1.62
N MET A 559 0.64 20.10 -1.09
CA MET A 559 1.18 18.98 -0.31
C MET A 559 2.07 18.07 -1.16
N LEU A 560 1.64 17.73 -2.39
CA LEU A 560 2.39 16.82 -3.26
C LEU A 560 3.73 17.39 -3.72
N GLN A 561 3.82 18.69 -3.99
CA GLN A 561 5.04 19.36 -4.42
C GLN A 561 6.16 19.33 -3.36
N MET A 562 5.80 19.13 -2.08
CA MET A 562 6.77 18.98 -1.01
C MET A 562 7.61 17.70 -1.16
N GLY A 563 7.10 16.65 -1.81
CA GLY A 563 7.74 15.33 -1.84
C GLY A 563 8.11 14.88 -0.42
N SER A 564 9.38 14.49 -0.22
CA SER A 564 9.94 14.24 1.11
C SER A 564 10.91 15.32 1.60
N SER A 565 10.82 16.54 1.04
CA SER A 565 11.67 17.68 1.45
C SER A 565 11.38 18.18 2.88
N LYS A 566 10.22 17.85 3.44
CA LYS A 566 9.84 18.13 4.83
C LYS A 566 9.38 16.85 5.54
N PRO A 567 9.44 16.80 6.87
CA PRO A 567 8.83 15.72 7.65
C PRO A 567 7.34 15.57 7.32
N TRP A 568 6.84 14.34 7.29
CA TRP A 568 5.45 14.07 6.91
C TRP A 568 4.37 14.79 7.74
N PRO A 569 4.56 15.12 9.04
CA PRO A 569 3.56 15.89 9.79
C PRO A 569 3.33 17.29 9.22
N GLU A 570 4.34 17.89 8.58
CA GLU A 570 4.20 19.18 7.91
C GLU A 570 3.38 19.04 6.62
N ALA A 571 3.66 18.02 5.81
CA ALA A 571 2.86 17.72 4.62
C ALA A 571 1.39 17.38 4.99
N MET A 572 1.19 16.60 6.06
CA MET A 572 -0.15 16.31 6.59
C MET A 572 -0.91 17.59 6.93
N LYS A 573 -0.23 18.53 7.62
CA LYS A 573 -0.80 19.79 8.07
C LYS A 573 -1.10 20.73 6.92
N GLU A 574 -0.30 20.74 5.86
CA GLU A 574 -0.53 21.56 4.66
C GLU A 574 -1.90 21.27 4.03
N LEU A 575 -2.27 19.99 3.91
CA LEU A 575 -3.56 19.61 3.35
C LEU A 575 -4.71 19.68 4.37
N THR A 576 -4.48 19.09 5.55
CA THR A 576 -5.56 18.77 6.51
C THR A 576 -5.67 19.74 7.69
N GLY A 577 -4.69 20.63 7.87
CA GLY A 577 -4.60 21.52 9.03
C GLY A 577 -4.11 20.85 10.32
N GLN A 578 -3.91 19.52 10.34
CA GLN A 578 -3.43 18.76 11.50
C GLN A 578 -2.16 17.96 11.18
N PRO A 579 -1.24 17.78 12.14
CA PRO A 579 0.02 17.07 11.90
C PRO A 579 -0.06 15.55 12.10
N ASN A 580 -1.12 15.04 12.73
CA ASN A 580 -1.19 13.66 13.21
C ASN A 580 -2.09 12.78 12.32
N MET A 581 -1.76 11.49 12.24
CA MET A 581 -2.69 10.47 11.73
C MET A 581 -3.83 10.25 12.71
N ASP A 582 -5.06 10.16 12.20
CA ASP A 582 -6.28 10.00 13.00
C ASP A 582 -7.34 9.21 12.24
N ALA A 583 -8.01 8.27 12.93
CA ALA A 583 -9.05 7.42 12.33
C ALA A 583 -10.44 8.08 12.32
N GLY A 584 -10.60 9.29 12.86
CA GLY A 584 -11.89 9.97 13.03
C GLY A 584 -12.61 10.21 11.72
N ALA A 585 -11.90 10.67 10.67
CA ALA A 585 -12.51 10.90 9.35
C ALA A 585 -13.04 9.61 8.71
N LEU A 586 -12.34 8.49 8.90
CA LEU A 586 -12.79 7.18 8.44
C LEU A 586 -14.01 6.71 9.24
N LEU A 587 -13.96 6.78 10.57
CA LEU A 587 -15.09 6.40 11.43
C LEU A 587 -16.34 7.24 11.14
N GLU A 588 -16.16 8.52 10.81
CA GLU A 588 -17.23 9.41 10.39
C GLU A 588 -17.84 8.98 9.05
N TYR A 589 -17.01 8.68 8.05
CA TYR A 589 -17.45 8.17 6.75
C TYR A 589 -18.37 6.94 6.90
N PHE A 590 -17.99 6.01 7.79
CA PHE A 590 -18.69 4.74 8.01
C PHE A 590 -19.71 4.76 9.15
N ASP A 591 -19.94 5.89 9.83
CA ASP A 591 -20.88 5.95 10.97
C ASP A 591 -22.31 5.47 10.62
N PRO A 592 -22.89 5.81 9.45
CA PRO A 592 -24.21 5.27 9.08
C PRO A 592 -24.22 3.75 8.98
N LEU A 593 -23.18 3.15 8.38
CA LEU A 593 -23.03 1.70 8.29
C LEU A 593 -22.83 1.07 9.67
N LEU A 594 -22.01 1.66 10.53
CA LEU A 594 -21.76 1.16 11.88
C LEU A 594 -23.06 1.09 12.69
N LYS A 595 -23.89 2.14 12.62
CA LYS A 595 -25.20 2.18 13.28
C LYS A 595 -26.12 1.08 12.76
N TRP A 596 -26.17 0.91 11.44
CA TRP A 596 -26.97 -0.14 10.81
C TRP A 596 -26.50 -1.55 11.21
N LEU A 597 -25.19 -1.83 11.11
CA LEU A 597 -24.61 -3.13 11.46
C LEU A 597 -24.88 -3.51 12.91
N LYS A 598 -24.74 -2.58 13.85
CA LYS A 598 -25.04 -2.83 15.28
C LYS A 598 -26.50 -3.24 15.48
N ALA A 599 -27.44 -2.58 14.80
CA ALA A 599 -28.85 -2.90 14.89
C ALA A 599 -29.15 -4.26 14.24
N GLU A 600 -28.61 -4.51 13.05
CA GLU A 600 -28.88 -5.72 12.28
C GLU A 600 -28.22 -6.96 12.91
N ASN A 601 -26.98 -6.85 13.39
CA ASN A 601 -26.32 -7.94 14.13
C ASN A 601 -27.08 -8.29 15.41
N LYS A 602 -27.56 -7.29 16.16
CA LYS A 602 -28.38 -7.52 17.36
C LYS A 602 -29.70 -8.23 17.01
N LYS A 603 -30.38 -7.78 15.96
CA LYS A 603 -31.64 -8.37 15.48
C LYS A 603 -31.47 -9.83 15.06
N ASN A 604 -30.35 -10.15 14.40
CA ASN A 604 -30.05 -11.49 13.91
C ASN A 604 -29.38 -12.40 14.96
N GLY A 605 -29.05 -11.87 16.15
CA GLY A 605 -28.32 -12.62 17.18
C GLY A 605 -26.89 -12.97 16.77
N ALA A 606 -26.28 -12.21 15.84
CA ALA A 606 -24.94 -12.49 15.36
C ALA A 606 -23.91 -12.27 16.48
N PHE A 607 -23.09 -13.29 16.74
CA PHE A 607 -21.99 -13.20 17.70
C PHE A 607 -20.95 -12.17 17.22
N ILE A 608 -20.52 -11.26 18.09
CA ILE A 608 -19.49 -10.25 17.77
C ILE A 608 -18.14 -10.73 18.31
N GLY A 609 -17.11 -10.73 17.45
CA GLY A 609 -15.82 -11.35 17.75
C GLY A 609 -15.81 -12.84 17.41
N TRP A 610 -14.76 -13.55 17.82
CA TRP A 610 -14.62 -14.98 17.55
C TRP A 610 -13.98 -15.73 18.72
N GLU A 611 -14.39 -16.98 18.88
CA GLU A 611 -13.73 -18.00 19.69
C GLU A 611 -12.50 -18.54 18.93
N SER A 612 -11.62 -19.26 19.63
CA SER A 612 -10.40 -19.79 19.04
C SER A 612 -10.66 -20.74 17.88
N SER A 613 -9.78 -20.69 16.88
CA SER A 613 -9.78 -21.60 15.73
C SER A 613 -9.70 -23.05 16.17
N ASN A 614 -10.48 -23.92 15.51
CA ASN A 614 -10.32 -25.37 15.62
C ASN A 614 -9.26 -25.92 14.66
N LYS A 615 -8.73 -25.09 13.76
CA LYS A 615 -7.66 -25.47 12.82
C LYS A 615 -6.32 -25.44 13.53
N LYS A 616 -5.62 -26.57 13.51
CA LYS A 616 -4.29 -26.67 14.09
C LYS A 616 -3.23 -26.18 13.09
N CYS A 617 -2.26 -25.43 13.60
CA CYS A 617 -0.96 -25.27 12.94
C CYS A 617 0.10 -26.01 13.76
N SER A 618 0.64 -27.09 13.21
CA SER A 618 1.59 -27.94 13.94
C SER A 618 3.05 -27.48 13.72
N SER A 619 3.80 -27.36 14.81
CA SER A 619 5.25 -27.18 14.79
C SER A 619 5.95 -28.51 15.12
N LYS A 620 7.23 -28.66 14.76
CA LYS A 620 8.01 -29.83 15.17
C LYS A 620 8.13 -29.96 16.70
N LYS A 621 8.08 -28.84 17.43
CA LYS A 621 8.06 -28.81 18.90
C LYS A 621 6.72 -29.31 19.44
N SER A 622 5.59 -28.86 18.89
CA SER A 622 4.26 -29.29 19.35
C SER A 622 3.98 -30.76 19.03
N GLN A 623 4.51 -31.28 17.93
CA GLN A 623 4.40 -32.72 17.61
C GLN A 623 5.22 -33.59 18.59
N GLN A 624 6.37 -33.11 19.08
CA GLN A 624 7.15 -33.80 20.11
C GLN A 624 6.53 -33.72 21.51
N GLU A 625 5.80 -32.66 21.82
CA GLU A 625 5.04 -32.52 23.07
C GLU A 625 3.76 -33.37 23.05
N GLU A 626 3.01 -33.38 21.94
CA GLU A 626 1.83 -34.26 21.77
C GLU A 626 2.23 -35.75 21.87
N LEU A 627 3.39 -36.15 21.31
CA LEU A 627 3.92 -37.52 21.43
C LEU A 627 4.32 -37.87 22.87
N LYS A 628 4.81 -36.91 23.67
CA LYS A 628 5.14 -37.14 25.08
C LYS A 628 3.88 -37.24 25.96
N ASP A 629 2.88 -36.41 25.69
CA ASP A 629 1.60 -36.43 26.40
C ASP A 629 0.79 -37.71 26.11
N ASP A 630 0.98 -38.32 24.93
CA ASP A 630 0.38 -39.62 24.59
C ASP A 630 1.20 -40.80 25.16
N GLU A 631 2.53 -40.67 25.29
CA GLU A 631 3.37 -41.66 26.00
C GLU A 631 3.16 -41.65 27.52
N GLU A 632 2.79 -40.53 28.13
CA GLU A 632 2.43 -40.45 29.56
C GLU A 632 0.99 -40.93 29.87
N LYS A 633 0.17 -41.17 28.84
CA LYS A 633 -1.21 -41.69 28.96
C LYS A 633 -1.34 -43.20 28.69
N ILE A 634 -0.25 -43.87 28.34
CA ILE A 634 -0.14 -45.34 28.20
C ILE A 634 0.56 -45.89 29.44
#